data_AF-A0A2P4QUS5-F1
#
_entry.id   AF-A0A2P4QUS5-F1
#
_cell.length_a   1.000
_cell.length_b   1.000
_cell.length_c   1.000
_cell.angle_alpha   90.00
_cell.angle_beta   90.00
_cell.angle_gamma   90.00
#
_symmetry.space_group_name_H-M   'P 1'
#
loop_
_entity.id
_entity.type
_entity.pdbx_description
1 polymer ?
#
loop_
_entity_poly.entity_id
_entity_poly.type
_entity_poly.pdbx_seq_one_letter_code
_entity_poly.pdbx_strand_id
1 'polypeptide(L)'
;MEILNKTSKGKQRNLWKGVDWDKYQVHVTISSINSEEIDDKVIYMDDIEKRKEDYGICGECNEPGTGAFWCQHCNAKRFKENFKNWTSGNKDIDELIQHSQLNAVYCLKCLKWIPYEKFQNVTYITREGFGKIYSAELPEGYIGYWDIENQKWYRYTVKKIAK
;
A
#
# COMPACT_ATOMS: atom_id res chain seq x y z
N MET A 1 25.09 23.76 28.80
CA MET A 1 24.01 24.40 28.03
C MET A 1 24.41 24.37 26.57
N GLU A 2 23.87 23.42 25.81
CA GLU A 2 23.77 23.55 24.35
C GLU A 2 22.38 23.07 23.96
N ILE A 3 21.69 23.98 23.30
CA ILE A 3 20.26 23.94 23.04
C ILE A 3 20.06 23.06 21.80
N LEU A 4 19.48 21.87 21.99
CA LEU A 4 18.91 21.10 20.89
C LEU A 4 17.71 21.88 20.35
N ASN A 5 17.93 22.57 19.24
CA ASN A 5 16.89 23.19 18.42
C ASN A 5 15.86 22.12 18.01
N LYS A 6 14.79 22.00 18.79
CA LYS A 6 13.53 21.42 18.33
C LYS A 6 12.93 22.40 17.34
N THR A 7 13.30 22.29 16.06
CA THR A 7 12.51 22.88 15.00
C THR A 7 11.11 22.29 15.10
N SER A 8 10.16 23.14 15.48
CA SER A 8 8.73 22.92 15.40
C SER A 8 8.38 22.44 13.99
N LYS A 9 8.27 21.12 13.80
CA LYS A 9 7.68 20.56 12.59
C LYS A 9 6.19 20.86 12.68
N GLY A 10 5.73 21.86 11.92
CA GLY A 10 4.31 22.05 11.66
C GLY A 10 3.68 20.69 11.29
N LYS A 11 2.45 20.45 11.75
CA LYS A 11 1.73 19.19 11.57
C LYS A 11 1.87 18.75 10.10
N GLN A 12 2.58 17.66 9.82
CA GLN A 12 2.81 17.18 8.46
C GLN A 12 1.44 16.89 7.82
N ARG A 13 1.11 17.61 6.75
CA ARG A 13 -0.14 17.43 5.98
C ARG A 13 0.21 16.81 4.64
N ASN A 14 -0.68 15.96 4.15
CA ASN A 14 -0.50 15.41 2.81
C ASN A 14 -0.86 16.44 1.73
N LEU A 15 -0.17 16.38 0.59
CA LEU A 15 -0.45 17.19 -0.61
C LEU A 15 -0.88 16.26 -1.76
N TRP A 16 -1.62 15.20 -1.42
CA TRP A 16 -2.10 14.24 -2.41
C TRP A 16 -3.05 14.93 -3.38
N LYS A 17 -2.89 14.62 -4.67
CA LYS A 17 -3.85 15.03 -5.69
C LYS A 17 -4.99 14.01 -5.75
N GLY A 18 -6.20 14.49 -6.02
CA GLY A 18 -7.31 13.59 -6.32
C GLY A 18 -7.01 12.88 -7.63
N VAL A 19 -6.83 11.57 -7.59
CA VAL A 19 -6.59 10.78 -8.80
C VAL A 19 -7.93 10.56 -9.51
N ASP A 20 -8.01 10.95 -10.78
CA ASP A 20 -9.12 10.57 -11.65
C ASP A 20 -8.93 9.10 -12.07
N TRP A 21 -9.75 8.25 -11.47
CA TRP A 21 -9.71 6.79 -11.63
C TRP A 21 -10.06 6.32 -13.05
N ASP A 22 -10.76 7.15 -13.84
CA ASP A 22 -11.17 6.81 -15.21
C ASP A 22 -10.12 7.24 -16.24
N LYS A 23 -9.17 8.10 -15.85
CA LYS A 23 -8.20 8.72 -16.76
C LYS A 23 -6.75 8.25 -16.56
N TYR A 24 -6.36 7.85 -15.36
CA TYR A 24 -4.94 7.57 -15.02
C TYR A 24 -4.70 6.20 -14.41
N GLN A 25 -3.47 5.68 -14.58
CA GLN A 25 -3.01 4.53 -13.82
C GLN A 25 -2.96 4.84 -12.33
N VAL A 26 -3.46 3.91 -11.53
CA VAL A 26 -3.54 4.05 -10.06
C VAL A 26 -2.15 4.04 -9.39
N HIS A 27 -1.13 3.54 -10.09
CA HIS A 27 0.25 3.47 -9.61
C HIS A 27 1.27 3.45 -10.75
N VAL A 28 2.52 3.76 -10.42
CA VAL A 28 3.65 3.73 -11.34
C VAL A 28 3.98 2.32 -11.85
N THR A 29 4.64 2.25 -12.99
CA THR A 29 5.26 1.02 -13.53
C THR A 29 6.78 1.03 -13.31
N ILE A 30 7.34 -0.09 -12.84
CA ILE A 30 8.78 -0.28 -12.57
C ILE A 30 9.46 -0.83 -13.86
N SER A 31 9.87 0.10 -14.72
CA SER A 31 10.70 -0.03 -15.94
C SER A 31 10.17 -0.73 -17.22
N SER A 32 10.28 0.05 -18.31
CA SER A 32 10.57 -0.21 -19.73
C SER A 32 10.45 -1.63 -20.29
N ILE A 33 9.24 -2.01 -20.69
CA ILE A 33 9.15 -2.80 -21.92
C ILE A 33 9.42 -1.79 -23.04
N ASN A 34 10.32 -2.10 -23.98
CA ASN A 34 10.49 -1.36 -25.24
C ASN A 34 9.21 -1.49 -26.08
N SER A 35 8.11 -0.94 -25.61
CA SER A 35 6.90 -0.77 -26.39
C SER A 35 7.07 0.55 -27.11
N GLU A 36 7.17 0.50 -28.43
CA GLU A 36 7.32 1.67 -29.31
C GLU A 36 6.12 2.64 -29.25
N GLU A 37 5.13 2.36 -28.40
CA GLU A 37 3.98 3.22 -28.14
C GLU A 37 4.05 3.77 -26.72
N ILE A 38 4.46 5.04 -26.60
CA ILE A 38 4.30 5.85 -25.40
C ILE A 38 2.80 6.17 -25.30
N ASP A 39 2.06 5.33 -24.58
CA ASP A 39 0.71 5.70 -24.14
C ASP A 39 0.83 6.78 -23.05
N ASP A 40 0.30 7.97 -23.32
CA ASP A 40 0.24 9.10 -22.39
C ASP A 40 -0.41 8.75 -21.04
N LYS A 41 -1.09 7.60 -20.92
CA LYS A 41 -1.68 7.11 -19.66
C LYS A 41 -0.72 6.34 -18.76
N VAL A 42 0.42 5.88 -19.27
CA VAL A 42 1.40 5.13 -18.46
C VAL A 42 2.25 6.10 -17.64
N ILE A 43 2.37 5.84 -16.34
CA ILE A 43 3.19 6.65 -15.43
C ILE A 43 4.39 5.79 -15.00
N TYR A 44 5.58 6.23 -15.36
CA TYR A 44 6.82 5.53 -15.04
C TYR A 44 7.35 5.97 -13.67
N MET A 45 8.03 5.06 -12.98
CA MET A 45 8.67 5.36 -11.70
C MET A 45 9.68 6.51 -11.81
N ASP A 46 10.41 6.59 -12.92
CA ASP A 46 11.45 7.61 -13.12
C ASP A 46 10.92 8.94 -13.67
N ASP A 47 9.63 9.00 -14.04
CA ASP A 47 8.97 10.23 -14.49
C ASP A 47 8.52 11.06 -13.28
N ILE A 48 9.48 11.79 -12.72
CA ILE A 48 9.30 12.60 -11.52
C ILE A 48 8.20 13.63 -11.70
N GLU A 49 8.18 14.37 -12.81
CA GLU A 49 7.22 15.47 -13.02
C GLU A 49 5.80 14.94 -13.19
N LYS A 50 5.60 13.87 -13.97
CA LYS A 50 4.28 13.25 -14.14
C LYS A 50 3.74 12.68 -12.83
N ARG A 51 4.60 12.05 -12.02
CA ARG A 51 4.22 11.58 -10.69
C ARG A 51 3.78 12.73 -9.77
N LYS A 52 4.41 13.90 -9.85
CA LYS A 52 3.99 15.08 -9.09
C LYS A 52 2.63 15.59 -9.54
N GLU A 53 2.39 15.58 -10.85
CA GLU A 53 1.11 15.99 -11.44
C GLU A 53 -0.03 15.05 -11.02
N ASP A 54 0.14 13.75 -11.22
CA ASP A 54 -0.93 12.77 -11.06
C ASP A 54 -1.14 12.32 -9.61
N TYR A 55 -0.05 12.11 -8.86
CA TYR A 55 -0.14 11.59 -7.49
C TYR A 55 0.09 12.66 -6.41
N GLY A 56 0.71 13.78 -6.76
CA GLY A 56 1.08 14.81 -5.80
C GLY A 56 2.35 14.47 -5.01
N ILE A 57 2.59 15.26 -3.96
CA ILE A 57 3.80 15.17 -3.13
C ILE A 57 3.47 14.52 -1.79
N CYS A 58 4.32 13.57 -1.37
CA CYS A 58 4.23 12.97 -0.05
C CYS A 58 4.63 13.99 1.02
N GLY A 59 3.74 14.24 1.99
CA GLY A 59 3.96 15.20 3.09
C GLY A 59 5.02 14.80 4.12
N GLU A 60 5.61 13.61 4.01
CA GLU A 60 6.62 13.11 4.96
C GLU A 60 8.04 13.16 4.42
N CYS A 61 8.24 12.84 3.14
CA CYS A 61 9.55 12.86 2.48
C CYS A 61 9.71 13.93 1.42
N ASN A 62 8.64 14.64 1.04
CA ASN A 62 8.61 15.63 -0.04
C ASN A 62 8.94 15.08 -1.44
N GLU A 63 8.90 13.76 -1.62
CA GLU A 63 9.02 13.10 -2.92
C GLU A 63 7.65 12.88 -3.58
N PRO A 64 7.58 12.73 -4.91
CA PRO A 64 6.33 12.40 -5.59
C PRO A 64 5.75 11.06 -5.12
N GLY A 65 4.43 10.95 -5.12
CA GLY A 65 3.74 9.68 -4.89
C GLY A 65 4.16 8.60 -5.89
N THR A 66 3.98 7.34 -5.52
CA THR A 66 4.16 6.18 -6.43
C THR A 66 2.82 5.57 -6.84
N GLY A 67 1.73 6.08 -6.29
CA GLY A 67 0.36 5.73 -6.62
C GLY A 67 -0.61 6.57 -5.83
N ALA A 68 -1.91 6.39 -6.09
CA ALA A 68 -2.98 7.13 -5.42
C ALA A 68 -2.85 7.01 -3.90
N PHE A 69 -2.61 8.15 -3.24
CA PHE A 69 -2.40 8.26 -1.78
C PHE A 69 -1.28 7.37 -1.23
N TRP A 70 -0.28 7.02 -2.04
CA TRP A 70 0.77 6.05 -1.68
C TRP A 70 2.18 6.59 -1.97
N CYS A 71 3.09 6.42 -1.00
CA CYS A 71 4.52 6.62 -1.17
C CYS A 71 5.26 5.34 -0.80
N GLN A 72 5.82 4.65 -1.78
CA GLN A 72 6.56 3.40 -1.57
C GLN A 72 7.66 3.56 -0.52
N HIS A 73 8.51 4.59 -0.62
CA HIS A 73 9.64 4.78 0.28
C HIS A 73 9.20 4.90 1.76
N CYS A 74 8.23 5.77 2.03
CA CYS A 74 7.72 5.98 3.39
C CYS A 74 6.99 4.74 3.92
N ASN A 75 6.16 4.08 3.09
CA ASN A 75 5.42 2.89 3.50
C ASN A 75 6.35 1.70 3.72
N ALA A 76 7.36 1.49 2.87
CA ALA A 76 8.37 0.44 3.04
C ALA A 76 9.13 0.60 4.36
N LYS A 77 9.49 1.83 4.74
CA LYS A 77 10.09 2.11 6.05
C LYS A 77 9.18 1.68 7.20
N ARG A 78 7.89 2.07 7.17
CA ARG A 78 6.91 1.68 8.20
C ARG A 78 6.74 0.16 8.31
N PHE A 79 6.65 -0.52 7.17
CA PHE A 79 6.53 -1.97 7.16
C PHE A 79 7.76 -2.63 7.77
N LYS A 80 8.96 -2.18 7.38
CA LYS A 80 10.23 -2.70 7.90
C LYS A 80 10.34 -2.56 9.42
N GLU A 81 9.85 -1.46 9.99
CA GLU A 81 9.79 -1.25 11.45
C GLU A 81 8.82 -2.23 12.13
N ASN A 82 7.78 -2.68 11.43
CA ASN A 82 6.74 -3.57 11.95
C ASN A 82 6.99 -5.07 11.68
N PHE A 83 8.02 -5.45 10.92
CA PHE A 83 8.30 -6.87 10.62
C PHE A 83 8.55 -7.73 11.85
N LYS A 84 9.03 -7.13 12.94
CA LYS A 84 9.25 -7.85 14.21
C LYS A 84 7.96 -8.10 14.99
N ASN A 85 6.88 -7.40 14.64
CA ASN A 85 5.62 -7.42 15.40
C ASN A 85 4.61 -8.45 14.87
N TRP A 86 4.90 -9.10 13.74
CA TRP A 86 4.04 -10.15 13.18
C TRP A 86 4.86 -11.18 12.41
N THR A 87 4.42 -12.43 12.44
CA THR A 87 4.96 -13.55 11.64
C THR A 87 3.83 -14.51 11.34
N SER A 88 3.88 -15.17 10.18
CA SER A 88 3.00 -16.30 9.86
C SER A 88 3.41 -17.60 10.54
N GLY A 89 4.60 -17.64 11.17
CA GLY A 89 5.25 -18.86 11.65
C GLY A 89 5.96 -19.64 10.54
N ASN A 90 5.88 -19.19 9.29
CA ASN A 90 6.58 -19.76 8.14
C ASN A 90 7.51 -18.70 7.53
N LYS A 91 8.82 -18.98 7.57
CA LYS A 91 9.85 -18.05 7.13
C LYS A 91 9.74 -17.69 5.65
N ASP A 92 9.43 -18.66 4.79
CA ASP A 92 9.36 -18.45 3.34
C ASP A 92 8.15 -17.57 2.98
N ILE A 93 7.02 -17.78 3.66
CA ILE A 93 5.82 -16.94 3.53
C ILE A 93 6.11 -15.53 4.03
N ASP A 94 6.77 -15.41 5.18
CA ASP A 94 7.13 -14.11 5.75
C ASP A 94 8.05 -13.32 4.82
N GLU A 95 9.08 -13.96 4.25
CA GLU A 95 10.00 -13.34 3.31
C GLU A 95 9.27 -12.84 2.05
N LEU A 96 8.36 -13.64 1.49
CA LEU A 96 7.54 -13.24 0.35
C LEU A 96 6.67 -12.00 0.67
N ILE A 97 6.02 -11.99 1.83
CA ILE A 97 5.15 -10.89 2.23
C ILE A 97 5.98 -9.62 2.50
N GLN A 98 7.11 -9.75 3.20
CA GLN A 98 8.02 -8.63 3.46
C GLN A 98 8.55 -8.05 2.15
N HIS A 99 8.96 -8.89 1.19
CA HIS A 99 9.39 -8.45 -0.13
C HIS A 99 8.29 -7.68 -0.86
N SER A 100 7.04 -8.18 -0.84
CA SER A 100 5.90 -7.45 -1.41
C SER A 100 5.66 -6.11 -0.71
N GLN A 101 5.73 -6.05 0.61
CA GLN A 101 5.50 -4.83 1.39
C GLN A 101 6.56 -3.74 1.12
N LEU A 102 7.83 -4.12 0.93
CA LEU A 102 8.91 -3.17 0.62
C LEU A 102 8.83 -2.61 -0.81
N ASN A 103 8.28 -3.40 -1.74
CA ASN A 103 8.20 -3.03 -3.16
C ASN A 103 6.81 -2.53 -3.58
N ALA A 104 5.84 -2.48 -2.66
CA ALA A 104 4.49 -2.05 -2.97
C ALA A 104 4.46 -0.57 -3.39
N VAL A 105 4.10 -0.33 -4.65
CA VAL A 105 3.81 1.01 -5.18
C VAL A 105 2.37 1.45 -4.95
N TYR A 106 1.52 0.51 -4.54
CA TYR A 106 0.09 0.70 -4.26
C TYR A 106 -0.41 -0.31 -3.24
N CYS A 107 -1.53 0.00 -2.57
CA CYS A 107 -2.06 -0.83 -1.50
C CYS A 107 -2.50 -2.23 -1.95
N LEU A 108 -3.08 -2.38 -3.14
CA LEU A 108 -3.45 -3.70 -3.69
C LEU A 108 -2.24 -4.53 -4.14
N LYS A 109 -1.06 -3.92 -4.26
CA LYS A 109 0.22 -4.60 -4.53
C LYS A 109 0.96 -5.00 -3.24
N CYS A 110 0.38 -4.67 -2.08
CA CYS A 110 0.94 -4.94 -0.76
C CYS A 110 0.30 -6.19 -0.16
N LEU A 111 1.03 -7.32 -0.14
CA LEU A 111 0.58 -8.53 0.55
C LEU A 111 0.56 -8.33 2.06
N LYS A 112 -0.35 -9.05 2.72
CA LYS A 112 -0.49 -9.03 4.18
C LYS A 112 -0.89 -10.41 4.68
N TRP A 113 -0.27 -10.84 5.77
CA TRP A 113 -0.72 -11.98 6.54
C TRP A 113 -1.93 -11.62 7.42
N ILE A 114 -2.95 -12.47 7.38
CA ILE A 114 -4.16 -12.32 8.21
C ILE A 114 -4.38 -13.63 8.95
N PRO A 115 -4.20 -13.65 10.29
CA PRO A 115 -4.51 -14.81 11.12
C PRO A 115 -5.97 -15.23 10.97
N TYR A 116 -6.23 -16.54 11.05
CA TYR A 116 -7.56 -17.10 10.82
C TYR A 116 -8.61 -16.53 11.78
N GLU A 117 -8.20 -16.25 13.01
CA GLU A 117 -9.04 -15.77 14.11
C GLU A 117 -9.59 -14.35 13.86
N LYS A 118 -9.04 -13.64 12.88
CA LYS A 118 -9.52 -12.30 12.48
C LYS A 118 -10.71 -12.35 11.52
N PHE A 119 -11.01 -13.51 10.96
CA PHE A 119 -12.16 -13.69 10.08
C PHE A 119 -13.43 -13.95 10.91
N GLN A 120 -14.53 -13.35 10.48
CA GLN A 120 -15.87 -13.55 11.06
C GLN A 120 -16.81 -14.17 10.01
N ASN A 121 -17.93 -14.73 10.48
CA ASN A 121 -18.98 -15.30 9.61
C ASN A 121 -18.43 -16.28 8.55
N VAL A 122 -17.44 -17.09 8.94
CA VAL A 122 -16.79 -18.06 8.04
C VAL A 122 -17.80 -19.14 7.65
N THR A 123 -18.17 -19.15 6.37
CA THR A 123 -19.21 -20.02 5.81
C THR A 123 -18.59 -20.86 4.69
N TYR A 124 -18.81 -22.16 4.71
CA TYR A 124 -18.40 -23.04 3.62
C TYR A 124 -19.27 -22.77 2.38
N ILE A 125 -18.63 -22.62 1.22
CA ILE A 125 -19.32 -22.41 -0.06
C ILE A 125 -19.40 -23.71 -0.83
N THR A 126 -18.24 -24.27 -1.18
CA THR A 126 -18.14 -25.48 -2.01
C THR A 126 -16.75 -26.10 -1.90
N ARG A 127 -16.57 -27.30 -2.47
CA ARG A 127 -15.28 -27.92 -2.71
C ARG A 127 -15.08 -27.95 -4.22
N GLU A 128 -14.03 -27.29 -4.68
CA GLU A 128 -13.63 -27.33 -6.09
C GLU A 128 -12.13 -27.65 -6.19
N GLY A 129 -11.78 -28.54 -7.12
CA GLY A 129 -10.42 -29.05 -7.28
C GLY A 129 -9.84 -29.66 -5.99
N PHE A 130 -8.66 -29.20 -5.58
CA PHE A 130 -7.94 -29.70 -4.41
C PHE A 130 -8.29 -28.95 -3.11
N GLY A 131 -9.20 -27.97 -3.14
CA GLY A 131 -9.48 -27.06 -2.04
C GLY A 131 -10.93 -27.02 -1.59
N LYS A 132 -11.16 -26.60 -0.35
CA LYS A 132 -12.49 -26.17 0.13
C LYS A 132 -12.52 -24.65 0.06
N ILE A 133 -13.60 -24.10 -0.50
CA ILE A 133 -13.83 -22.67 -0.63
C ILE A 133 -14.74 -22.21 0.51
N TYR A 134 -14.35 -21.13 1.16
CA TYR A 134 -15.08 -20.48 2.24
C TYR A 134 -15.29 -19.00 1.93
N SER A 135 -16.40 -18.44 2.40
CA SER A 135 -16.60 -16.99 2.48
C SER A 135 -16.40 -16.54 3.92
N ALA A 136 -15.80 -15.37 4.12
CA ALA A 136 -15.66 -14.77 5.44
C ALA A 136 -15.75 -13.24 5.39
N GLU A 137 -16.00 -12.64 6.53
CA GLU A 137 -15.94 -11.20 6.76
C GLU A 137 -14.61 -10.84 7.42
N LEU A 138 -14.03 -9.70 7.02
CA LEU A 138 -12.86 -9.13 7.66
C LEU A 138 -13.19 -7.74 8.18
N PRO A 139 -13.66 -7.61 9.44
CA PRO A 139 -14.05 -6.32 10.01
C PRO A 139 -12.91 -5.30 10.05
N GLU A 140 -11.66 -5.77 10.22
CA GLU A 140 -10.47 -4.91 10.21
C GLU A 140 -10.22 -4.27 8.83
N GLY A 141 -10.74 -4.86 7.75
CA GLY A 141 -10.54 -4.38 6.39
C GLY A 141 -9.09 -4.52 5.88
N TYR A 142 -8.89 -4.16 4.61
CA TYR A 142 -7.57 -4.10 3.98
C TYR A 142 -6.98 -2.68 4.07
N ILE A 143 -5.65 -2.60 4.00
CA ILE A 143 -4.92 -1.32 4.05
C ILE A 143 -5.26 -0.51 2.80
N GLY A 144 -5.68 0.74 2.99
CA GLY A 144 -5.88 1.69 1.90
C GLY A 144 -4.67 2.60 1.71
N TYR A 145 -4.39 3.46 2.68
CA TYR A 145 -3.26 4.38 2.65
C TYR A 145 -2.84 4.78 4.06
N TRP A 146 -1.67 5.40 4.20
CA TRP A 146 -1.22 5.96 5.47
C TRP A 146 -1.78 7.37 5.64
N ASP A 147 -2.59 7.56 6.68
CA ASP A 147 -3.05 8.88 7.09
C ASP A 147 -1.91 9.57 7.85
N ILE A 148 -1.21 10.47 7.16
CA ILE A 148 -0.06 11.21 7.68
C ILE A 148 -0.47 12.09 8.88
N GLU A 149 -1.67 12.68 8.87
CA GLU A 149 -2.08 13.61 9.92
C GLU A 149 -2.42 12.90 11.22
N ASN A 150 -3.06 11.73 11.10
CA ASN A 150 -3.47 10.90 12.23
C ASN A 150 -2.44 9.82 12.58
N GLN A 151 -1.37 9.69 11.80
CA GLN A 151 -0.32 8.67 11.95
C GLN A 151 -0.89 7.26 12.11
N LYS A 152 -1.84 6.89 11.25
CA LYS A 152 -2.51 5.58 11.26
C LYS A 152 -2.84 5.10 9.86
N TRP A 153 -2.95 3.78 9.69
CA TRP A 153 -3.44 3.20 8.44
C TRP A 153 -4.95 3.45 8.28
N TYR A 154 -5.34 4.11 7.20
CA TYR A 154 -6.71 4.08 6.71
C TYR A 154 -6.99 2.71 6.09
N ARG A 155 -8.20 2.19 6.30
CA ARG A 155 -8.58 0.84 5.90
C ARG A 155 -9.97 0.82 5.29
N TYR A 156 -10.12 0.00 4.25
CA TYR A 156 -11.39 -0.24 3.59
C TYR A 156 -12.01 -1.53 4.13
N THR A 157 -13.23 -1.44 4.62
CA THR A 157 -14.01 -2.59 5.09
C THR A 157 -14.56 -3.37 3.89
N VAL A 158 -14.37 -4.68 3.89
CA VAL A 158 -14.92 -5.58 2.86
C VAL A 158 -15.98 -6.45 3.50
N LYS A 159 -17.18 -6.46 2.91
CA LYS A 159 -18.30 -7.24 3.46
C LYS A 159 -18.20 -8.74 3.19
N LYS A 160 -17.41 -9.21 2.21
CA LYS A 160 -17.19 -10.64 1.92
C LYS A 160 -15.82 -10.86 1.26
N ILE A 161 -15.09 -11.87 1.70
CA ILE A 161 -13.85 -12.38 1.10
C ILE A 161 -14.10 -13.86 0.78
N ALA A 162 -13.80 -14.31 -0.43
CA ALA A 162 -13.77 -15.73 -0.79
C ALA A 162 -12.33 -16.25 -0.68
N LYS A 163 -12.13 -17.42 -0.08
CA LYS A 163 -10.83 -18.06 0.10
C LYS A 163 -10.92 -19.56 -0.18
#